data_AF-A0A950Z130-F1
#
_entry.id   AF-A0A950Z130-F1
#
_cell.length_a   1.000
_cell.length_b   1.000
_cell.length_c   1.000
_cell.angle_alpha   90.00
_cell.angle_beta   90.00
_cell.angle_gamma   90.00
#
_symmetry.space_group_name_H-M   'P 1'
#
loop_
_entity.id
_entity.type
_entity.pdbx_description
1 polymer ?
#
loop_
_entity_poly.entity_id
_entity_poly.type
_entity_poly.pdbx_seq_one_letter_code
_entity_poly.pdbx_strand_id
1 'polypeptide(L)'
;ARLWQNGDRVDITLPMCVYARPMPDDPAQQAFLYGPLLLAGVVGDGKMPDSLVVGPMGPDFKKHAPPSVPELHGGGEDPQKWITKAKEPLTFNAAGSLTLVPFNTIGAGRPYSIYWKVS
;
A
#
# COMPACT_ATOMS: atom_id res chain seq x y z
N ALA A 1 -18.91 -13.54 -34.51
CA ALA A 1 -18.82 -14.34 -33.27
C ALA A 1 -17.91 -15.54 -33.53
N ARG A 2 -17.01 -15.90 -32.60
CA ARG A 2 -16.22 -17.13 -32.70
C ARG A 2 -17.05 -18.31 -32.18
N LEU A 3 -17.01 -19.46 -32.85
CA LEU A 3 -17.52 -20.72 -32.32
C LEU A 3 -16.40 -21.39 -31.53
N TRP A 4 -16.54 -21.50 -30.21
CA TRP A 4 -15.56 -22.14 -29.34
C TRP A 4 -15.64 -23.66 -29.43
N GLN A 5 -14.49 -24.33 -29.36
CA GLN A 5 -14.39 -25.79 -29.36
C GLN A 5 -13.70 -26.30 -28.09
N ASN A 6 -13.92 -27.58 -27.77
CA ASN A 6 -13.20 -28.22 -26.67
C ASN A 6 -11.69 -28.14 -26.90
N GLY A 7 -10.97 -27.62 -25.90
CA GLY A 7 -9.52 -27.40 -25.99
C GLY A 7 -9.11 -25.99 -26.41
N ASP A 8 -10.04 -25.13 -26.81
CA ASP A 8 -9.72 -23.72 -27.02
C ASP A 8 -9.24 -23.06 -25.72
N ARG A 9 -8.11 -22.36 -25.81
CA ARG A 9 -7.53 -21.59 -24.71
C ARG A 9 -7.36 -20.13 -25.12
N VAL A 10 -7.64 -19.24 -24.17
CA VAL A 10 -7.31 -17.82 -24.28
C VAL A 10 -6.35 -17.50 -23.15
N ASP A 11 -5.16 -17.05 -23.53
CA ASP A 11 -4.21 -16.49 -22.58
C ASP A 11 -4.26 -14.97 -22.68
N ILE A 12 -4.30 -14.30 -21.52
CA ILE A 12 -4.29 -12.85 -21.41
C ILE A 12 -3.15 -12.44 -20.49
N THR A 13 -2.38 -11.44 -20.94
CA THR A 13 -1.35 -10.79 -20.14
C THR A 13 -1.87 -9.44 -19.69
N LEU A 14 -1.93 -9.24 -18.38
CA LEU A 14 -2.30 -7.96 -17.76
C LEU A 14 -1.03 -7.34 -17.15
N PRO A 15 -0.37 -6.39 -17.84
CA PRO A 15 0.83 -5.78 -17.31
C PRO A 15 0.49 -5.00 -16.04
N MET A 16 1.20 -5.31 -14.95
CA MET A 16 1.06 -4.64 -13.67
C MET A 16 2.33 -3.86 -13.37
N CYS A 17 2.17 -2.61 -12.97
CA CYS A 17 3.27 -1.72 -12.63
C CYS A 17 2.91 -0.89 -11.41
N VAL A 18 3.93 -0.34 -10.75
CA VAL A 18 3.72 0.59 -9.63
C VAL A 18 3.40 1.96 -10.20
N TYR A 19 2.40 2.63 -9.65
CA TYR A 19 2.07 4.02 -9.98
C TYR A 19 1.48 4.74 -8.78
N ALA A 20 1.57 6.08 -8.81
CA ALA A 20 1.00 6.95 -7.79
C ALA A 20 -0.37 7.47 -8.23
N ARG A 21 -1.26 7.65 -7.26
CA ARG A 21 -2.54 8.32 -7.45
C ARG A 21 -2.66 9.45 -6.43
N PRO A 22 -2.72 10.72 -6.87
CA PRO A 22 -2.89 11.84 -5.96
C PRO A 22 -4.28 11.83 -5.33
N MET A 23 -4.40 12.42 -4.13
CA MET A 23 -5.71 12.73 -3.59
C MET A 23 -6.41 13.79 -4.44
N PRO A 24 -7.76 13.74 -4.55
CA PRO A 24 -8.52 14.72 -5.33
C PRO A 24 -8.39 16.17 -4.83
N ASP A 25 -8.19 16.36 -3.53
CA ASP A 25 -8.14 17.65 -2.84
C ASP A 25 -6.70 18.16 -2.60
N ASP A 26 -5.76 17.26 -2.31
CA ASP A 26 -4.33 17.59 -2.16
C ASP A 26 -3.44 16.71 -3.05
N PRO A 27 -2.98 17.21 -4.21
CA PRO A 27 -2.09 16.47 -5.11
C PRO A 27 -0.72 16.10 -4.52
N ALA A 28 -0.29 16.76 -3.45
CA ALA A 28 0.93 16.41 -2.74
C ALA A 28 0.77 15.14 -1.88
N GLN A 29 -0.47 14.74 -1.59
CA GLN A 29 -0.80 13.48 -0.92
C GLN A 29 -1.02 12.40 -1.97
N GLN A 30 -0.24 11.32 -1.93
CA GLN A 30 -0.28 10.27 -2.94
C GLN A 30 -0.43 8.90 -2.29
N ALA A 31 -1.27 8.06 -2.91
CA ALA A 31 -1.32 6.63 -2.66
C ALA A 31 -0.59 5.87 -3.77
N PHE A 32 -0.02 4.72 -3.46
CA PHE A 32 0.70 3.87 -4.40
C PHE A 32 -0.10 2.61 -4.71
N LEU A 33 -0.10 2.21 -5.98
CA LEU A 33 -0.84 1.05 -6.47
C LEU A 33 0.06 0.16 -7.30
N TYR A 34 -0.21 -1.15 -7.32
CA TYR A 34 0.36 -2.11 -8.25
C TYR A 34 -0.75 -2.74 -9.09
N GLY A 35 -0.90 -2.31 -10.35
CA GLY A 35 -2.10 -2.60 -11.13
C GLY A 35 -3.37 -2.10 -10.41
N PRO A 36 -4.38 -2.94 -10.14
CA PRO A 36 -5.57 -2.54 -9.39
C PRO A 36 -5.40 -2.58 -7.86
N LEU A 37 -4.26 -3.04 -7.34
CA LEU A 37 -4.07 -3.26 -5.90
C LEU A 37 -3.56 -2.00 -5.23
N LEU A 38 -4.30 -1.50 -4.24
CA LEU A 38 -3.83 -0.44 -3.34
C LEU A 38 -2.74 -0.99 -2.42
N LEU A 39 -1.60 -0.31 -2.34
CA LEU A 39 -0.51 -0.68 -1.46
C LEU A 39 -0.58 0.12 -0.16
N ALA A 40 -0.51 -0.58 0.96
CA ALA A 40 -0.43 -0.01 2.29
C ALA A 40 0.97 -0.21 2.84
N GLY A 41 1.52 0.84 3.45
CA GLY A 41 2.81 0.81 4.11
C GLY A 41 2.65 0.32 5.52
N VAL A 42 3.32 -0.78 5.84
CA VAL A 42 3.36 -1.31 7.19
C VAL A 42 4.20 -0.39 8.05
N VAL A 43 3.63 0.12 9.14
CA VAL A 43 4.31 1.02 10.08
C VAL A 43 4.17 0.52 11.51
N GLY A 44 5.12 0.88 12.36
CA GLY A 44 5.18 0.44 13.76
C GLY A 44 5.59 -1.02 13.94
N ASP A 45 5.83 -1.39 15.20
CA ASP A 45 6.51 -2.63 15.58
C ASP A 45 5.56 -3.77 15.97
N GLY A 46 4.44 -3.91 15.25
CA GLY A 46 3.51 -5.03 15.41
C GLY A 46 2.07 -4.64 15.64
N LYS A 47 1.29 -5.55 16.23
CA LYS A 47 -0.15 -5.35 16.46
C LYS A 47 -0.37 -4.32 17.57
N MET A 48 -1.26 -3.36 17.35
CA MET A 48 -1.73 -2.45 18.38
C MET A 48 -2.41 -3.22 19.53
N PRO A 49 -2.32 -2.73 20.78
CA PRO A 49 -3.06 -3.29 21.90
C PRO A 49 -4.56 -3.40 21.58
N ASP A 50 -5.19 -4.51 21.99
CA ASP A 50 -6.62 -4.74 21.70
C ASP A 50 -7.53 -3.63 22.25
N SER A 51 -7.12 -2.96 23.33
CA SER A 51 -7.79 -1.79 23.90
C SER A 51 -7.84 -0.56 22.98
N LEU A 52 -6.99 -0.51 21.95
CA LEU A 52 -6.98 0.51 20.91
C LEU A 52 -7.66 0.06 19.62
N VAL A 53 -7.85 -1.25 19.44
CA VAL A 53 -8.49 -1.85 18.26
C VAL A 53 -10.01 -1.97 18.47
N VAL A 54 -10.45 -2.12 19.72
CA VAL A 54 -11.86 -2.35 20.09
C VAL A 54 -12.37 -1.22 20.96
N GLY A 55 -13.36 -0.47 20.46
CA GLY A 55 -14.03 0.59 21.21
C GLY A 55 -14.97 1.41 20.34
N PRO A 56 -15.85 2.24 20.93
CA PRO A 56 -16.76 3.11 20.19
C PRO A 56 -16.05 4.29 19.49
N MET A 57 -14.81 4.58 19.88
CA MET A 57 -13.97 5.67 19.38
C MET A 57 -12.64 5.11 18.90
N GLY A 58 -11.95 5.87 18.02
CA GLY A 58 -10.62 5.50 17.54
C GLY A 58 -9.55 5.41 18.65
N PRO A 59 -8.32 5.01 18.29
CA PRO A 59 -7.23 4.83 19.26
C PRO A 59 -6.98 6.09 20.10
N ASP A 60 -6.87 5.92 21.42
CA ASP A 60 -6.48 7.01 22.33
C ASP A 60 -4.99 7.31 22.19
N PHE A 61 -4.66 8.19 21.24
CA PHE A 61 -3.29 8.57 20.94
C PHE A 61 -2.57 9.33 22.06
N LYS A 62 -3.28 9.78 23.11
CA LYS A 62 -2.64 10.33 24.31
C LYS A 62 -2.00 9.24 25.16
N LYS A 63 -2.57 8.03 25.13
CA LYS A 63 -2.06 6.88 25.89
C LYS A 63 -1.06 6.05 25.08
N HIS A 64 -1.21 6.03 23.76
CA HIS A 64 -0.34 5.29 22.86
C HIS A 64 0.00 6.17 21.66
N ALA A 65 1.25 6.63 21.57
CA ALA A 65 1.68 7.45 20.44
C ALA A 65 1.42 6.71 19.12
N PRO A 66 0.98 7.42 18.07
CA PRO A 66 0.83 6.81 16.75
C PRO A 66 2.20 6.30 16.26
N PRO A 67 2.21 5.24 15.45
CA PRO A 67 3.44 4.77 14.83
C PRO A 67 4.04 5.89 13.98
N SER A 68 5.38 5.98 13.99
CA SER A 68 6.08 6.88 13.09
C SER A 68 5.85 6.42 11.65
N VAL A 69 5.41 7.36 10.80
CA VAL A 69 5.25 7.14 9.37
C VAL A 69 6.43 7.82 8.69
N PRO A 70 7.29 7.09 7.95
CA PRO A 70 8.41 7.70 7.27
C PRO A 70 7.92 8.63 6.16
N GLU A 71 8.63 9.74 5.96
CA GLU A 71 8.44 10.59 4.79
C GLU A 71 8.91 9.86 3.54
N LEU A 72 8.20 10.08 2.42
CA LEU A 72 8.60 9.55 1.12
C LEU A 72 9.17 10.70 0.29
N HIS A 73 10.46 10.64 0.03
CA HIS A 73 11.16 11.57 -0.86
C HIS A 73 11.17 10.96 -2.26
N GLY A 74 10.58 11.66 -3.23
CA GLY A 74 10.36 11.16 -4.59
C GLY A 74 9.30 11.94 -5.36
N GLY A 75 8.98 13.15 -4.93
CA GLY A 75 7.91 13.97 -5.49
C GLY A 75 8.17 14.27 -6.97
N GLY A 76 7.20 13.95 -7.83
CA GLY A 76 7.28 14.21 -9.27
C GLY A 76 8.12 13.20 -10.07
N GLU A 77 8.78 12.23 -9.42
CA GLU A 77 9.45 11.12 -10.09
C GLU A 77 8.51 9.92 -10.30
N ASP A 78 8.80 9.10 -11.31
CA ASP A 78 8.11 7.83 -11.51
C ASP A 78 8.32 6.91 -10.29
N PRO A 79 7.24 6.50 -9.58
CA PRO A 79 7.32 5.62 -8.42
C PRO A 79 8.08 4.32 -8.67
N GLN A 80 8.14 3.83 -9.91
CA GLN A 80 8.86 2.61 -10.26
C GLN A 80 10.38 2.71 -10.06
N LYS A 81 10.93 3.93 -9.99
CA LYS A 81 12.36 4.14 -9.77
C LYS A 81 12.79 3.89 -8.33
N TRP A 82 11.90 4.08 -7.37
CA TRP A 82 12.23 4.05 -5.94
C TRP A 82 11.34 3.09 -5.12
N ILE A 83 10.25 2.59 -5.71
CA ILE A 83 9.47 1.47 -5.17
C ILE A 83 9.84 0.21 -5.95
N THR A 84 10.53 -0.71 -5.28
CA THR A 84 11.06 -1.94 -5.89
C THR A 84 10.39 -3.17 -5.31
N LYS A 85 10.22 -4.23 -6.12
CA LYS A 85 9.68 -5.50 -5.65
C LYS A 85 10.68 -6.17 -4.68
N ALA A 86 10.17 -6.68 -3.57
CA ALA A 86 10.90 -7.54 -2.67
C ALA A 86 10.93 -8.99 -3.20
N LYS A 87 11.52 -9.90 -2.43
CA LYS A 87 11.53 -11.34 -2.78
C LYS A 87 10.17 -11.98 -2.57
N GLU A 88 9.43 -11.50 -1.58
CA GLU A 88 8.13 -12.00 -1.20
C GLU A 88 7.06 -11.58 -2.23
N PRO A 89 6.07 -12.44 -2.53
CA PRO A 89 5.01 -12.12 -3.48
C PRO A 89 4.23 -10.87 -3.09
N LEU A 90 4.05 -9.96 -4.06
CA LEU A 90 3.32 -8.70 -3.88
C LEU A 90 3.85 -7.81 -2.74
N THR A 91 5.12 -7.94 -2.38
CA THR A 91 5.77 -7.07 -1.39
C THR A 91 6.70 -6.11 -2.10
N PHE A 92 6.74 -4.86 -1.63
CA PHE A 92 7.58 -3.81 -2.20
C PHE A 92 8.33 -3.06 -1.12
N ASN A 93 9.53 -2.59 -1.46
CA ASN A 93 10.37 -1.75 -0.61
C ASN A 93 10.34 -0.31 -1.13
N ALA A 94 10.18 0.64 -0.21
CA ALA A 94 10.19 2.07 -0.46
C ALA A 94 11.02 2.80 0.62
N ALA A 95 11.56 3.98 0.30
CA ALA A 95 12.28 4.85 1.23
C ALA A 95 13.29 4.13 2.16
N GLY A 96 14.03 3.16 1.62
CA GLY A 96 15.09 2.43 2.32
C GLY A 96 14.62 1.36 3.33
N SER A 97 13.47 1.51 3.97
CA SER A 97 12.99 0.56 5.00
C SER A 97 11.47 0.37 5.06
N LEU A 98 10.68 1.11 4.29
CA LEU A 98 9.22 0.97 4.29
C LEU A 98 8.80 -0.24 3.45
N THR A 99 8.08 -1.16 4.07
CA THR A 99 7.45 -2.29 3.38
C THR A 99 6.03 -1.92 2.95
N LEU A 100 5.76 -2.01 1.66
CA LEU A 100 4.43 -1.86 1.08
C LEU A 100 3.84 -3.23 0.70
N VAL A 101 2.59 -3.48 1.06
CA VAL A 101 1.85 -4.72 0.73
C VAL A 101 0.42 -4.39 0.27
N PRO A 102 -0.28 -5.27 -0.45
CA PRO A 102 -1.68 -5.06 -0.78
C PRO A 102 -2.52 -4.81 0.48
N PHE A 103 -3.29 -3.72 0.47
CA PHE A 103 -4.07 -3.28 1.62
C PHE A 103 -5.00 -4.38 2.17
N ASN A 104 -5.56 -5.22 1.30
CA ASN A 104 -6.43 -6.34 1.68
C ASN A 104 -5.72 -7.48 2.45
N THR A 105 -4.40 -7.42 2.60
CA THR A 105 -3.61 -8.36 3.42
C THR A 105 -3.31 -7.83 4.82
N ILE A 106 -3.66 -6.57 5.11
CA ILE A 106 -3.46 -5.97 6.43
C ILE A 106 -4.50 -6.53 7.41
N GLY A 107 -4.02 -7.27 8.41
CA GLY A 107 -4.84 -7.86 9.47
C GLY A 107 -5.29 -6.84 10.53
N ALA A 108 -6.32 -7.22 11.29
CA ALA A 108 -6.86 -6.40 12.37
C ALA A 108 -5.80 -5.97 13.38
N GLY A 109 -5.78 -4.68 13.69
CA GLY A 109 -4.84 -4.08 14.66
C GLY A 109 -3.42 -3.89 14.14
N ARG A 110 -3.10 -4.25 12.89
CA ARG A 110 -1.80 -3.91 12.30
C ARG A 110 -1.83 -2.45 11.83
N PRO A 111 -0.92 -1.58 12.30
CA PRO A 111 -0.87 -0.20 11.83
C PRO A 111 -0.38 -0.11 10.39
N TYR A 112 -0.93 0.84 9.65
CA TYR A 112 -0.56 1.09 8.27
C TYR A 112 -0.77 2.56 7.89
N SER A 113 -0.11 2.98 6.82
CA SER A 113 -0.43 4.21 6.09
C SER A 113 -0.81 3.91 4.64
N ILE A 114 -1.68 4.72 4.05
CA ILE A 114 -2.11 4.64 2.64
C ILE A 114 -1.66 5.85 1.84
N TYR A 115 -1.60 7.01 2.49
CA TYR A 115 -1.25 8.27 1.85
C TYR A 115 0.03 8.81 2.47
N TRP A 116 0.88 9.36 1.62
CA TRP A 116 2.07 10.09 2.02
C TRP A 116 2.08 11.44 1.35
N LYS A 117 2.56 12.43 2.10
CA LYS A 117 3.06 13.64 1.48
C LYS A 117 4.35 13.29 0.78
N VAL A 118 4.41 13.45 -0.54
CA VAL A 118 5.61 13.19 -1.32
C VAL A 118 6.28 14.52 -1.64
N SER A 119 7.54 14.66 -1.20
CA SER A 119 8.37 15.86 -1.45
C SER A 119 9.44 15.59 -2.51
#